data_AF-A0A0F9NB22-F1
#
_entry.id   AF-A0A0F9NB22-F1
#
_cell.length_a   1.000
_cell.length_b   1.000
_cell.length_c   1.000
_cell.angle_alpha   90.00
_cell.angle_beta   90.00
_cell.angle_gamma   90.00
#
_symmetry.space_group_name_H-M   'P 1'
#
loop_
_entity.id
_entity.type
_entity.pdbx_description
1 polymer ?
#
loop_
_entity_poly.entity_id
_entity_poly.type
_entity_poly.pdbx_seq_one_letter_code
_entity_poly.pdbx_strand_id
1 'polypeptide(L)' 'MEVNKSLRYRVNVSTSVKGVKTWECTVDGEGYDMGYVLSESDALVAVLERRYPAPLEGK' A
#
# COMPACT_ATOMS: atom_id res chain seq x y z
N MET A 1 -12.48 -28.64 -6.74
CA MET A 1 -12.81 -27.65 -5.71
C MET A 1 -12.37 -26.30 -6.25
N GLU A 2 -13.30 -25.37 -6.40
CA GLU A 2 -13.00 -24.03 -6.90
C GLU A 2 -12.32 -23.24 -5.77
N VAL A 3 -11.07 -22.82 -5.99
CA VAL A 3 -10.33 -22.04 -5.00
C VAL A 3 -10.86 -20.61 -5.11
N ASN A 4 -11.72 -20.21 -4.18
CA ASN A 4 -12.14 -18.82 -4.07
C ASN A 4 -10.91 -17.98 -3.72
N LYS A 5 -10.47 -17.17 -4.67
CA LYS A 5 -9.39 -16.21 -4.48
C LYS A 5 -9.98 -14.85 -4.14
N SER A 6 -9.48 -14.23 -3.08
CA SER A 6 -9.89 -12.89 -2.69
C SER A 6 -8.66 -12.03 -2.40
N LEU A 7 -8.67 -10.79 -2.86
CA LEU A 7 -7.58 -9.84 -2.63
C LEU A 7 -8.17 -8.57 -2.06
N ARG A 8 -7.67 -8.15 -0.90
CA ARG A 8 -8.13 -6.96 -0.20
C ARG A 8 -6.96 -6.05 0.12
N TYR A 9 -7.14 -4.79 -0.23
CA TYR A 9 -6.23 -3.71 0.08
C TYR A 9 -6.79 -2.86 1.21
N ARG A 10 -5.96 -2.53 2.20
CA ARG A 10 -6.26 -1.53 3.24
C ARG A 10 -5.17 -0.49 3.25
N VAL A 11 -5.55 0.78 3.20
CA VAL A 11 -4.61 1.90 3.26
C VAL A 11 -5.15 2.93 4.25
N ASN A 12 -4.41 3.19 5.31
CA ASN A 12 -4.68 4.28 6.24
C ASN A 12 -3.73 5.44 5.89
N VAL A 13 -4.28 6.62 5.65
CA VAL A 13 -3.50 7.82 5.31
C VAL A 13 -3.67 8.86 6.39
N SER A 14 -2.56 9.34 6.94
CA SER A 14 -2.50 10.43 7.90
C SER A 14 -1.78 11.62 7.26
N THR A 15 -2.24 12.84 7.56
CA THR A 15 -1.58 14.07 7.13
C THR A 15 -1.24 14.88 8.38
N SER A 16 0.05 15.18 8.57
CA SER A 16 0.51 16.01 9.67
C SER A 16 0.20 17.50 9.44
N VAL A 17 0.29 18.30 10.50
CA VAL A 17 0.16 19.77 10.42
C VAL A 17 1.19 20.43 9.49
N LYS A 18 2.33 19.77 9.24
CA LYS A 18 3.38 20.22 8.31
C LYS A 18 3.14 19.78 6.86
N GLY A 19 1.97 19.18 6.57
CA GLY A 19 1.64 18.67 5.24
C GLY A 19 2.31 17.33 4.86
N VAL A 20 3.14 16.76 5.73
CA VAL A 20 3.72 15.42 5.53
C VAL A 20 2.60 14.38 5.53
N LYS A 21 2.54 13.56 4.48
CA LYS A 21 1.63 12.42 4.38
C LYS A 21 2.35 11.14 4.79
N THR A 22 1.76 10.41 5.72
CA THR A 22 2.19 9.08 6.13
C THR A 22 1.10 8.10 5.77
N TRP A 23 1.47 6.92 5.30
CA TRP A 23 0.51 5.87 4.98
C TRP A 23 0.96 4.53 5.54
N GLU A 24 -0.02 3.76 5.98
CA GLU A 24 0.14 2.36 6.39
C GLU A 24 -0.71 1.53 5.43
N CYS A 25 -0.10 0.54 4.77
CA CYS A 25 -0.81 -0.31 3.83
C CYS A 25 -0.73 -1.79 4.21
N THR A 26 -1.78 -2.53 3.87
CA THR A 26 -1.87 -3.99 4.07
C THR A 26 -2.51 -4.62 2.86
N VAL A 27 -1.90 -5.72 2.38
CA VAL A 27 -2.43 -6.58 1.33
C VAL A 27 -2.81 -7.92 1.97
N ASP A 28 -4.06 -8.31 1.82
CA ASP A 28 -4.62 -9.56 2.34
C ASP A 28 -5.09 -10.39 1.15
N GLY A 29 -4.39 -11.49 0.88
CA GLY A 29 -4.61 -12.37 -0.26
C GLY A 29 -5.00 -13.78 0.17
N GLU A 30 -6.30 -14.07 0.18
CA GLU A 30 -6.82 -15.40 0.48
C GLU A 30 -6.77 -16.27 -0.79
N GLY A 31 -6.22 -17.48 -0.68
CA GLY A 31 -6.04 -18.39 -1.81
C GLY A 31 -4.90 -18.01 -2.76
N TYR A 32 -4.03 -17.08 -2.36
CA TYR A 32 -2.78 -16.72 -3.04
C TYR A 32 -1.57 -17.25 -2.27
N ASP A 33 -0.47 -17.47 -2.98
CA ASP A 33 0.80 -17.75 -2.33
C ASP A 33 1.42 -16.47 -1.76
N MET A 34 2.32 -16.65 -0.81
CA MET A 34 3.01 -15.55 -0.15
C MET A 34 3.80 -14.67 -1.12
N GLY A 35 4.38 -15.26 -2.18
CA GLY A 35 5.16 -14.51 -3.17
C GLY A 35 4.27 -13.53 -3.95
N TYR A 36 3.08 -13.97 -4.34
CA TYR A 36 2.08 -13.11 -4.96
C TYR A 36 1.69 -11.94 -4.04
N VAL A 37 1.35 -12.22 -2.77
CA VAL A 37 0.94 -11.17 -1.82
C VAL A 37 2.05 -10.15 -1.59
N LEU A 38 3.31 -10.59 -1.52
CA LEU A 38 4.46 -9.69 -1.40
C LEU A 38 4.62 -8.82 -2.65
N SER A 39 4.47 -9.38 -3.85
CA SER A 39 4.57 -8.60 -5.09
C SER A 39 3.50 -7.52 -5.21
N GLU A 40 2.27 -7.83 -4.79
CA GLU A 40 1.17 -6.87 -4.74
C GLU A 40 1.42 -5.80 -3.66
N SER A 41 2.05 -6.16 -2.53
CA SER A 41 2.47 -5.21 -1.51
C SER A 41 3.49 -4.21 -2.03
N ASP A 42 4.52 -4.68 -2.74
CA ASP A 42 5.55 -3.82 -3.33
C ASP A 42 4.95 -2.89 -4.40
N ALA A 43 4.04 -3.41 -5.23
CA ALA A 43 3.33 -2.61 -6.21
C ALA A 43 2.48 -1.51 -5.55
N LEU A 44 1.78 -1.83 -4.45
CA LEU A 44 0.99 -0.85 -3.71
C LEU A 44 1.88 0.24 -3.10
N VAL A 45 3.01 -0.13 -2.49
CA VAL A 45 4.00 0.82 -1.96
C VAL A 45 4.45 1.80 -3.04
N ALA A 46 4.84 1.30 -4.22
CA ALA A 46 5.28 2.16 -5.33
C ALA A 46 4.17 3.13 -5.81
N VAL A 47 2.91 2.70 -5.79
CA VAL A 47 1.77 3.58 -6.10
C VAL A 47 1.59 4.66 -5.03
N LEU A 48 1.72 4.30 -3.76
CA LEU A 48 1.53 5.22 -2.64
C LEU A 48 2.65 6.25 -2.55
N GLU A 49 3.90 5.88 -2.83
CA GLU A 49 5.03 6.83 -2.93
C GLU A 49 4.78 7.90 -4.00
N ARG A 50 4.28 7.49 -5.17
CA ARG A 50 3.95 8.43 -6.25
C ARG A 50 2.76 9.31 -5.90
N ARG A 51 1.76 8.76 -5.20
CA ARG A 51 0.52 9.46 -4.83
C ARG A 51 0.74 10.45 -3.68
N TYR A 52 1.66 10.14 -2.77
CA TYR A 52 1.94 10.89 -1.56
C TYR A 52 3.45 11.14 -1.43
N PRO A 53 4.03 11.97 -2.32
CA PRO A 53 5.45 12.28 -2.26
C PRO A 53 5.78 13.00 -0.95
N ALA A 54 6.97 12.73 -0.42
CA ALA A 54 7.50 13.50 0.70
C ALA A 54 7.52 15.00 0.32
N PRO A 55 7.17 15.91 1.24
CA PRO A 55 7.35 17.32 0.99
C PRO A 55 8.82 17.55 0.63
N LEU A 56 9.08 18.17 -0.53
CA LEU A 56 10.40 18.68 -0.85
C LEU A 56 10.78 19.62 0.28
N GLU A 57 11.71 19.23 1.16
CA GLU A 57 12.25 20.16 2.14
C GLU A 57 12.72 21.40 1.36
N GLY A 58 12.24 22.56 1.79
CA GLY A 58 12.33 23.80 1.05
C GLY A 58 13.75 24.08 0.56
N LYS A 59 13.85 24.38 -0.73
CA LYS A 59 14.91 25.27 -1.22
C LYS A 59 14.59 26.70 -0.80
#